data_AF-A0A9X2AW75-F1
#
_entry.id   AF-A0A9X2AW75-F1
#
_cell.length_a   1.000
_cell.length_b   1.000
_cell.length_c   1.000
_cell.angle_alpha   90.00
_cell.angle_beta   90.00
_cell.angle_gamma   90.00
#
_symmetry.space_group_name_H-M   'P 1'
#
loop_
_entity.id
_entity.type
_entity.pdbx_description
1 polymer ?
#
loop_
_entity_poly.entity_id
_entity_poly.type
_entity_poly.pdbx_seq_one_letter_code
_entity_poly.pdbx_strand_id
1 'polypeptide(L)'
;MKKQIVAMTLASLFAGGAIASEFTGGLEIDHKFDAGADAEGNKGTVKDDGLKIFAGYNGFGLSAKRNTAGENEFNANYTHDLETFWLKGEVEGVVRTKGSNDVIKAGLTAGTSFDDYLDVSIRYRKDQEVNKKNVTAEKSNVDRFDFFVGSQVTERVYFGAKVVNQTERNSTLASQNNGKNWNNYELRASFTSFEAWTPFVEIGNEQTGLNKRDSYAKFGAVFAF
;
A
#
# COMPACT_ATOMS: atom_id res chain seq x y z
N MET A 1 21.00 6.18 29.52
CA MET A 1 19.78 6.77 28.94
C MET A 1 19.50 6.04 27.64
N LYS A 2 18.40 5.28 27.59
CA LYS A 2 18.16 4.17 26.65
C LYS A 2 17.81 4.70 25.25
N LYS A 3 18.72 4.49 24.29
CA LYS A 3 18.49 4.63 22.86
C LYS A 3 17.88 3.31 22.37
N GLN A 4 16.56 3.18 22.45
CA GLN A 4 15.85 2.10 21.76
C GLN A 4 15.12 2.73 20.59
N ILE A 5 15.70 2.48 19.43
CA ILE A 5 15.16 2.75 18.11
C ILE A 5 13.90 1.88 17.99
N VAL A 6 12.75 2.43 18.37
CA VAL A 6 11.43 1.83 18.09
C VAL A 6 11.00 2.40 16.75
N ALA A 7 11.73 1.98 15.74
CA ALA A 7 11.31 2.05 14.37
C ALA A 7 10.54 0.74 14.15
N MET A 8 9.27 0.78 14.54
CA MET A 8 8.38 -0.37 14.53
C MET A 8 7.03 0.09 13.97
N THR A 9 6.75 -0.45 12.79
CA THR A 9 5.39 -0.82 12.38
C THR A 9 4.50 0.20 11.64
N LEU A 10 5.00 0.83 10.58
CA LEU A 10 4.18 1.56 9.58
C LEU A 10 4.13 0.90 8.19
N ALA A 11 4.43 -0.38 8.17
CA ALA A 11 5.56 -0.77 7.34
C ALA A 11 5.31 -1.90 6.34
N SER A 12 4.23 -2.65 6.47
CA SER A 12 4.09 -3.82 5.61
C SER A 12 3.98 -3.44 4.11
N LEU A 13 3.70 -2.17 3.77
CA LEU A 13 3.85 -1.60 2.43
C LEU A 13 4.77 -0.36 2.34
N PHE A 14 5.15 0.28 3.47
CA PHE A 14 6.01 1.48 3.52
C PHE A 14 6.87 1.55 4.81
N ALA A 15 7.65 0.50 5.10
CA ALA A 15 8.52 0.39 6.29
C ALA A 15 9.71 1.35 6.33
N GLY A 16 9.46 2.66 6.36
CA GLY A 16 10.49 3.63 6.75
C GLY A 16 10.80 3.47 8.23
N GLY A 17 12.02 3.01 8.53
CA GLY A 17 12.55 2.88 9.87
C GLY A 17 12.44 1.46 10.42
N ALA A 18 13.47 0.64 10.18
CA ALA A 18 13.97 -0.36 11.13
C ALA A 18 15.34 -0.82 10.64
N ILE A 19 16.31 -0.66 11.52
CA ILE A 19 17.70 -1.07 11.43
C ILE A 19 17.80 -2.48 10.82
N ALA A 20 18.85 -2.73 10.04
CA ALA A 20 19.34 -4.06 9.78
C ALA A 20 19.68 -4.77 11.12
N SER A 21 18.68 -5.37 11.76
CA SER A 21 18.85 -6.33 12.85
C SER A 21 17.92 -7.54 12.63
N GLU A 22 18.49 -8.49 11.91
CA GLU A 22 18.34 -9.96 11.89
C GLU A 22 16.98 -10.67 11.84
N PHE A 23 15.83 -10.09 12.14
CA PHE A 23 14.52 -10.64 11.71
C PHE A 23 13.42 -9.63 12.06
N THR A 24 12.48 -9.41 11.14
CA THR A 24 11.28 -8.61 11.40
C THR A 24 10.07 -9.38 10.94
N GLY A 25 9.05 -9.53 11.78
CA GLY A 25 7.80 -10.18 11.41
C GLY A 25 6.58 -9.42 11.89
N GLY A 26 5.41 -9.81 11.39
CA GLY A 26 4.17 -9.31 11.94
C GLY A 26 2.92 -9.74 11.21
N LEU A 27 1.80 -9.33 11.81
CA LEU A 27 0.45 -9.53 11.31
C LEU A 27 -0.25 -8.17 11.25
N GLU A 28 -0.89 -7.87 10.13
CA GLU A 28 -1.71 -6.69 9.94
C GLU A 28 -3.16 -7.11 9.68
N ILE A 29 -4.08 -6.49 10.41
CA ILE A 29 -5.52 -6.59 10.18
C ILE A 29 -6.05 -5.22 9.82
N ASP A 30 -6.91 -5.17 8.81
CA ASP A 30 -7.52 -3.93 8.36
C ASP A 30 -8.97 -4.11 7.94
N HIS A 31 -9.79 -3.11 8.22
CA HIS A 31 -11.20 -3.05 7.85
C HIS A 31 -11.44 -1.76 7.08
N LYS A 32 -11.90 -1.87 5.83
CA LYS A 32 -12.13 -0.78 4.90
C LYS A 32 -13.63 -0.53 4.72
N PHE A 33 -14.03 0.72 4.88
CA PHE A 33 -15.39 1.21 4.73
C PHE A 33 -15.48 2.14 3.52
N ASP A 34 -16.59 2.07 2.79
CA ASP A 34 -16.92 3.11 1.82
C ASP A 34 -17.40 4.37 2.56
N ALA A 35 -16.78 5.51 2.26
CA ALA A 35 -17.16 6.81 2.81
C ALA A 35 -18.22 7.51 1.92
N GLY A 36 -18.48 6.98 0.72
CA GLY A 36 -19.60 7.36 -0.13
C GLY A 36 -20.91 6.76 0.35
N ALA A 37 -22.02 7.34 -0.11
CA ALA A 37 -23.32 6.69 -0.01
C ALA A 37 -23.40 5.59 -1.08
N ASP A 38 -23.87 4.40 -0.71
CA ASP A 38 -24.17 3.33 -1.67
C ASP A 38 -25.36 3.72 -2.57
N ALA A 39 -25.75 2.83 -3.49
CA ALA A 39 -26.86 3.05 -4.42
C ALA A 39 -28.22 3.25 -3.71
N GLU A 40 -28.32 2.89 -2.43
CA GLU A 40 -29.50 2.99 -1.58
C GLU A 40 -29.40 4.17 -0.60
N GLY A 41 -28.29 4.93 -0.62
CA GLY A 41 -28.06 6.07 0.26
C GLY A 41 -27.37 5.74 1.58
N ASN A 42 -27.03 4.47 1.85
CA ASN A 42 -26.36 4.07 3.10
C ASN A 42 -24.88 4.46 3.04
N LYS A 43 -24.40 5.09 4.10
CA LYS A 43 -22.99 5.47 4.26
C LYS A 43 -22.29 4.48 5.18
N GLY A 44 -20.98 4.27 4.98
CA GLY A 44 -20.18 3.45 5.89
C GLY A 44 -20.38 1.94 5.69
N THR A 45 -20.76 1.51 4.49
CA THR A 45 -20.83 0.08 4.17
C THR A 45 -19.44 -0.55 4.17
N VAL A 46 -19.36 -1.78 4.68
CA VAL A 46 -18.11 -2.56 4.70
C VAL A 46 -17.71 -2.86 3.26
N LYS A 47 -16.52 -2.40 2.86
CA LYS A 47 -15.98 -2.59 1.51
C LYS A 47 -15.06 -3.80 1.44
N ASP A 48 -14.18 -3.95 2.42
CA ASP A 48 -13.16 -5.00 2.43
C ASP A 48 -12.58 -5.25 3.83
N ASP A 49 -12.23 -6.49 4.12
CA ASP A 49 -11.48 -6.90 5.30
C ASP A 49 -10.17 -7.51 4.84
N GLY A 50 -9.05 -7.08 5.40
CA GLY A 50 -7.72 -7.56 5.08
C GLY A 50 -7.04 -8.26 6.26
N LEU A 51 -6.40 -9.39 5.98
CA LEU A 51 -5.45 -10.03 6.86
C LEU A 51 -4.14 -10.22 6.11
N LYS A 52 -3.04 -9.74 6.69
CA LYS A 52 -1.71 -9.83 6.12
C LYS A 52 -0.71 -10.38 7.13
N ILE A 53 0.16 -11.27 6.66
CA ILE A 53 1.35 -11.72 7.37
C ILE A 53 2.59 -11.26 6.60
N PHE A 54 3.62 -10.85 7.32
CA PHE A 54 4.88 -10.43 6.71
C PHE A 54 6.08 -10.88 7.54
N ALA A 55 7.20 -11.07 6.86
CA ALA A 55 8.49 -11.41 7.45
C ALA A 55 9.61 -10.75 6.64
N GLY A 56 10.74 -10.46 7.27
CA GLY A 56 11.87 -9.80 6.65
C GLY A 56 13.19 -10.14 7.33
N TYR A 57 14.25 -10.10 6.53
CA TYR A 57 15.62 -10.42 6.93
C TYR A 57 16.61 -9.65 6.06
N ASN A 58 17.49 -8.86 6.67
CA ASN A 58 18.58 -8.15 6.00
C ASN A 58 18.16 -7.44 4.70
N GLY A 59 17.11 -6.61 4.79
CA GLY A 59 16.56 -5.86 3.66
C GLY A 59 15.63 -6.67 2.75
N PHE A 60 15.65 -8.01 2.78
CA PHE A 60 14.64 -8.83 2.11
C PHE A 60 13.33 -8.82 2.90
N GLY A 61 12.21 -8.74 2.20
CA GLY A 61 10.87 -8.81 2.77
C GLY A 61 9.95 -9.70 1.95
N LEU A 62 9.13 -10.49 2.64
CA LEU A 62 8.06 -11.29 2.08
C LEU A 62 6.75 -10.97 2.80
N SER A 63 5.64 -10.96 2.06
CA SER A 63 4.33 -10.90 2.70
C SER A 63 3.25 -11.61 1.89
N ALA A 64 2.20 -12.03 2.60
CA ALA A 64 0.99 -12.57 2.01
C ALA A 64 -0.21 -11.86 2.63
N LYS A 65 -1.13 -11.35 1.81
CA LYS A 65 -2.38 -10.73 2.22
C LYS A 65 -3.55 -11.45 1.58
N ARG A 66 -4.63 -11.64 2.34
CA ARG A 66 -5.92 -12.06 1.83
C ARG A 66 -6.97 -11.02 2.19
N ASN A 67 -7.92 -10.79 1.30
CA ASN A 67 -9.04 -9.93 1.59
C ASN A 67 -10.41 -10.54 1.24
N THR A 68 -11.49 -9.94 1.76
CA THR A 68 -12.88 -10.40 1.51
C THR A 68 -13.38 -10.02 0.11
N ALA A 69 -12.72 -9.06 -0.56
CA ALA A 69 -12.88 -8.81 -1.99
C ALA A 69 -12.43 -9.99 -2.87
N GLY A 70 -11.74 -11.00 -2.32
CA GLY A 70 -11.36 -12.22 -3.03
C GLY A 70 -10.03 -12.12 -3.77
N GLU A 71 -9.16 -11.22 -3.31
CA GLU A 71 -7.78 -11.07 -3.75
C GLU A 71 -6.84 -11.71 -2.72
N ASN A 72 -5.85 -12.46 -3.23
CA ASN A 72 -4.70 -12.91 -2.46
C ASN A 72 -3.46 -12.27 -3.05
N GLU A 73 -2.73 -11.50 -2.25
CA GLU A 73 -1.55 -10.77 -2.66
C GLU A 73 -0.31 -11.40 -2.04
N PHE A 74 0.74 -11.61 -2.84
CA PHE A 74 2.02 -12.12 -2.42
C PHE A 74 3.09 -11.15 -2.87
N ASN A 75 3.88 -10.62 -1.93
CA ASN A 75 4.90 -9.62 -2.23
C ASN A 75 6.27 -10.13 -1.81
N ALA A 76 7.26 -9.89 -2.67
CA ALA A 76 8.68 -10.01 -2.35
C ALA A 76 9.38 -8.68 -2.66
N ASN A 77 10.26 -8.25 -1.77
CA ASN A 77 11.02 -7.02 -1.95
C ASN A 77 12.43 -7.11 -1.35
N TYR A 78 13.30 -6.23 -1.80
CA TYR A 78 14.64 -6.04 -1.25
C TYR A 78 14.95 -4.55 -1.15
N THR A 79 15.37 -4.11 0.03
CA THR A 79 15.81 -2.74 0.30
C THR A 79 17.33 -2.73 0.49
N HIS A 80 18.00 -1.83 -0.22
CA HIS A 80 19.42 -1.57 -0.12
C HIS A 80 19.63 -0.15 0.40
N ASP A 81 20.30 -0.04 1.53
CA ASP A 81 20.63 1.24 2.14
C ASP A 81 21.95 1.76 1.57
N LEU A 82 21.91 3.00 1.07
CA LEU A 82 23.09 3.80 0.78
C LEU A 82 23.17 4.88 1.86
N GLU A 83 24.34 5.48 2.05
CA GLU A 83 24.59 6.40 3.17
C GLU A 83 23.56 7.54 3.30
N THR A 84 23.00 8.01 2.18
CA THR A 84 22.09 9.17 2.13
C THR A 84 20.67 8.83 1.67
N PHE A 85 20.45 7.68 1.05
CA PHE A 85 19.15 7.27 0.52
C PHE A 85 19.09 5.75 0.42
N TRP A 86 17.90 5.20 0.30
CA TRP A 86 17.70 3.76 0.10
C TRP A 86 17.01 3.50 -1.25
N LEU A 87 17.27 2.32 -1.79
CA LEU A 87 16.61 1.80 -2.99
C LEU A 87 15.88 0.51 -2.66
N LYS A 88 14.65 0.37 -3.14
CA LYS A 88 13.83 -0.82 -2.92
C LYS A 88 13.25 -1.35 -4.22
N GLY A 89 13.63 -2.58 -4.58
CA GLY A 89 12.97 -3.35 -5.63
C GLY A 89 11.84 -4.19 -5.06
N GLU A 90 10.70 -4.27 -5.76
CA GLU A 90 9.56 -5.09 -5.35
C GLU A 90 8.90 -5.83 -6.53
N VAL A 91 8.39 -7.01 -6.24
CA VAL A 91 7.49 -7.78 -7.12
C VAL A 91 6.31 -8.27 -6.30
N GLU A 92 5.10 -8.14 -6.83
CA GLU A 92 3.86 -8.57 -6.20
C GLU A 92 2.99 -9.36 -7.17
N GLY A 93 2.52 -10.53 -6.75
CA GLY A 93 1.50 -11.29 -7.45
C GLY A 93 0.16 -11.14 -6.75
N VAL A 94 -0.88 -10.75 -7.49
CA VAL A 94 -2.27 -10.67 -7.01
C VAL A 94 -3.08 -11.73 -7.73
N VAL A 95 -3.52 -12.73 -6.98
CA VAL A 95 -4.40 -13.80 -7.46
C VAL A 95 -5.85 -13.44 -7.14
N ARG A 96 -6.67 -13.31 -8.17
CA ARG A 96 -8.08 -12.90 -8.01
C ARG A 96 -9.02 -14.08 -8.21
N THR A 97 -9.95 -14.25 -7.28
CA THR A 97 -10.87 -15.40 -7.23
C THR A 97 -12.28 -15.10 -7.76
N LYS A 98 -12.70 -13.83 -7.80
CA LYS A 98 -14.06 -13.40 -8.19
C LYS A 98 -14.17 -12.93 -9.66
N GLY A 99 -13.61 -13.69 -10.61
CA GLY A 99 -13.81 -13.42 -12.04
C GLY A 99 -13.01 -12.22 -12.59
N SER A 100 -11.82 -11.98 -12.07
CA SER A 100 -10.86 -11.01 -12.60
C SER A 100 -9.52 -11.68 -12.91
N ASN A 101 -8.75 -11.09 -13.81
CA ASN A 101 -7.40 -11.57 -14.13
C ASN A 101 -6.45 -11.37 -12.95
N ASP A 102 -5.47 -12.26 -12.87
CA ASP A 102 -4.37 -12.12 -11.92
C ASP A 102 -3.48 -10.95 -12.38
N VAL A 103 -2.72 -10.36 -11.46
CA VAL A 103 -1.82 -9.23 -11.78
C VAL A 103 -0.44 -9.49 -11.22
N ILE A 104 0.58 -9.23 -12.01
CA ILE A 104 1.95 -9.11 -11.53
C ILE A 104 2.32 -7.63 -11.53
N LYS A 105 2.83 -7.16 -10.41
CA LYS A 105 3.30 -5.79 -10.23
C LYS A 105 4.80 -5.83 -9.99
N ALA A 106 5.55 -4.94 -10.61
CA ALA A 106 6.99 -4.79 -10.39
C ALA A 106 7.31 -3.32 -10.21
N GLY A 107 8.10 -2.98 -9.17
CA GLY A 107 8.37 -1.60 -8.81
C GLY A 107 9.78 -1.35 -8.31
N LEU A 108 10.19 -0.10 -8.43
CA LEU A 108 11.42 0.44 -7.86
C LEU A 108 11.06 1.71 -7.09
N THR A 109 11.50 1.77 -5.84
CA THR A 109 11.31 2.91 -4.94
C THR A 109 12.67 3.47 -4.55
N ALA A 110 12.76 4.79 -4.49
CA ALA A 110 13.88 5.51 -3.89
C ALA A 110 13.35 6.42 -2.79
N GLY A 111 14.02 6.46 -1.65
CA GLY A 111 13.61 7.33 -0.56
C GLY A 111 14.75 7.72 0.36
N THR A 112 14.48 8.70 1.21
CA THR A 112 15.42 9.22 2.20
C THR A 112 14.64 9.73 3.41
N SER A 113 15.35 9.88 4.53
CA SER A 113 14.83 10.42 5.78
C SER A 113 15.68 11.61 6.17
N PHE A 114 15.05 12.75 6.41
CA PHE A 114 15.69 13.98 6.85
C PHE A 114 15.54 14.12 8.36
N ASP A 115 16.69 14.14 9.05
CA ASP A 115 16.80 14.34 10.49
C ASP A 115 15.90 13.42 11.34
N ASP A 116 15.60 12.21 10.87
CA ASP A 116 14.66 11.27 11.51
C ASP A 116 13.22 11.81 11.71
N TYR A 117 12.87 12.96 11.11
CA TYR A 117 11.56 13.61 11.27
C TYR A 117 10.71 13.59 10.01
N LEU A 118 11.33 13.55 8.83
CA LEU A 118 10.64 13.65 7.55
C LEU A 118 11.12 12.56 6.60
N ASP A 119 10.22 11.67 6.24
CA ASP A 119 10.45 10.64 5.23
C ASP A 119 9.89 11.09 3.89
N VAL A 120 10.67 10.93 2.83
CA VAL A 120 10.23 11.19 1.46
C VAL A 120 10.62 10.01 0.58
N SER A 121 9.68 9.53 -0.24
CA SER A 121 10.01 8.54 -1.26
C SER A 121 9.19 8.70 -2.53
N ILE A 122 9.78 8.20 -3.63
CA ILE A 122 9.13 8.09 -4.92
C ILE A 122 9.21 6.63 -5.39
N ARG A 123 8.10 6.12 -5.93
CA ARG A 123 8.04 4.78 -6.51
C ARG A 123 7.57 4.86 -7.95
N TYR A 124 8.26 4.16 -8.83
CA TYR A 124 7.71 3.73 -10.11
C TYR A 124 7.28 2.27 -10.01
N ARG A 125 6.09 1.94 -10.52
CA ARG A 125 5.58 0.57 -10.56
C ARG A 125 4.85 0.30 -11.86
N LYS A 126 5.01 -0.90 -12.39
CA LYS A 126 4.25 -1.42 -13.53
C LYS A 126 3.34 -2.55 -13.05
N ASP A 127 2.05 -2.44 -13.33
CA ASP A 127 1.05 -3.45 -13.03
C ASP A 127 0.62 -4.10 -14.35
N GLN A 128 0.83 -5.41 -14.47
CA GLN A 128 0.57 -6.17 -15.69
C GLN A 128 -0.39 -7.32 -15.40
N GLU A 129 -1.45 -7.42 -16.19
CA GLU A 129 -2.37 -8.55 -16.09
C GLU A 129 -1.73 -9.82 -16.62
N VAL A 130 -1.97 -10.92 -15.92
CA VAL A 130 -1.56 -12.28 -16.28
C VAL A 130 -2.72 -13.25 -16.08
N ASN A 131 -2.63 -14.44 -16.68
CA ASN A 131 -3.64 -15.50 -16.61
C ASN A 131 -5.06 -15.01 -16.96
N LYS A 132 -5.29 -14.70 -18.25
CA LYS A 132 -6.58 -14.22 -18.76
C LYS A 132 -7.68 -15.29 -18.55
N LYS A 133 -8.53 -15.13 -17.54
CA LYS A 133 -9.61 -16.08 -17.22
C LYS A 133 -10.89 -15.74 -17.98
N ASN A 134 -10.98 -15.99 -19.30
CA ASN A 134 -12.21 -15.83 -20.11
C ASN A 134 -13.13 -14.64 -19.72
N VAL A 135 -12.54 -13.48 -19.45
CA VAL A 135 -13.29 -12.28 -19.04
C VAL A 135 -13.60 -11.46 -20.29
N THR A 136 -14.84 -11.02 -20.44
CA THR A 136 -15.36 -10.27 -21.60
C THR A 136 -14.72 -8.88 -21.78
N ALA A 137 -13.96 -8.41 -20.80
CA ALA A 137 -13.21 -7.16 -20.85
C ALA A 137 -11.77 -7.44 -20.39
N GLU A 138 -10.79 -7.12 -21.24
CA GLU A 138 -9.41 -6.95 -20.79
C GLU A 138 -9.38 -5.89 -19.67
N LYS A 139 -8.58 -6.05 -18.63
CA LYS A 139 -8.30 -4.97 -17.68
C LYS A 139 -6.82 -4.54 -17.80
N SER A 140 -6.56 -3.39 -17.21
CA SER A 140 -5.48 -2.45 -17.53
C SER A 140 -4.05 -2.97 -17.36
N ASN A 141 -3.15 -2.58 -18.28
CA ASN A 141 -1.73 -2.49 -17.96
C ASN A 141 -1.46 -1.07 -17.45
N VAL A 142 -1.06 -0.92 -16.19
CA VAL A 142 -0.91 0.40 -15.56
C VAL A 142 0.56 0.70 -15.33
N ASP A 143 1.00 1.88 -15.74
CA ASP A 143 2.21 2.48 -15.18
C ASP A 143 1.81 3.43 -14.05
N ARG A 144 2.54 3.35 -12.94
CA ARG A 144 2.18 4.03 -11.69
C ARG A 144 3.39 4.77 -11.13
N PHE A 145 3.16 6.01 -10.71
CA PHE A 145 4.10 6.82 -9.95
C PHE A 145 3.49 7.17 -8.60
N ASP A 146 4.16 6.80 -7.51
CA ASP A 146 3.77 7.19 -6.17
C ASP A 146 4.75 8.21 -5.62
N PHE A 147 4.22 9.24 -4.99
CA PHE A 147 4.98 10.15 -4.13
C PHE A 147 4.47 9.99 -2.71
N PHE A 148 5.39 9.76 -1.78
CA PHE A 148 5.10 9.60 -0.36
C PHE A 148 5.88 10.64 0.45
N VAL A 149 5.20 11.20 1.44
CA VAL A 149 5.80 12.02 2.48
C VAL A 149 5.23 11.58 3.83
N GLY A 150 6.08 11.48 4.85
CA GLY A 150 5.64 11.13 6.19
C GLY A 150 6.47 11.79 7.28
N SER A 151 5.88 11.96 8.45
CA SER A 151 6.53 12.63 9.57
C SER A 151 6.00 12.18 10.91
N GLN A 152 6.90 12.14 11.90
CA GLN A 152 6.55 11.97 13.31
C GLN A 152 6.00 13.30 13.86
N VAL A 153 4.69 13.48 13.78
CA VAL A 153 4.01 14.74 14.18
C VAL A 153 3.92 14.94 15.70
N THR A 154 3.93 13.85 16.47
CA THR A 154 4.04 13.88 17.95
C THR A 154 4.87 12.68 18.39
N GLU A 155 5.24 12.56 19.67
CA GLU A 155 5.91 11.34 20.18
C GLU A 155 5.11 10.04 19.99
N ARG A 156 3.82 10.14 19.66
CA ARG A 156 2.87 9.01 19.64
C ARG A 156 2.18 8.81 18.31
N VAL A 157 2.40 9.70 17.34
CA VAL A 157 1.67 9.70 16.07
C VAL A 157 2.64 9.99 14.94
N TYR A 158 2.68 9.06 14.00
CA TYR A 158 3.27 9.27 12.69
C TYR A 158 2.14 9.54 11.69
N PHE A 159 2.34 10.53 10.83
CA PHE A 159 1.42 10.89 9.78
C PHE A 159 2.08 10.73 8.42
N GLY A 160 1.42 10.03 7.50
CA GLY A 160 1.87 9.84 6.13
C GLY A 160 0.83 10.30 5.12
N ALA A 161 1.30 10.84 4.01
CA ALA A 161 0.50 11.18 2.84
C ALA A 161 1.11 10.55 1.59
N LYS A 162 0.25 10.08 0.70
CA LYS A 162 0.64 9.45 -0.56
C LYS A 162 -0.22 9.96 -1.69
N VAL A 163 0.45 10.34 -2.78
CA VAL A 163 -0.19 10.68 -4.06
C VAL A 163 0.22 9.61 -5.06
N VAL A 164 -0.75 9.10 -5.81
CA VAL A 164 -0.57 8.00 -6.75
C VAL A 164 -1.06 8.45 -8.11
N ASN A 165 -0.16 8.64 -9.07
CA ASN A 165 -0.50 8.86 -10.46
C ASN A 165 -0.48 7.54 -11.22
N GLN A 166 -1.48 7.30 -12.05
CA GLN A 166 -1.62 6.07 -12.83
C GLN A 166 -1.91 6.40 -14.30
N THR A 167 -1.32 5.62 -15.19
CA THR A 167 -1.47 5.71 -16.65
C THR A 167 -1.89 4.34 -17.21
N GLU A 168 -3.09 4.26 -17.78
CA GLU A 168 -3.60 3.10 -18.53
C GLU A 168 -2.85 2.95 -19.86
N ARG A 169 -2.23 1.81 -20.11
CA ARG A 169 -1.52 1.52 -21.37
C ARG A 169 -2.38 0.79 -22.39
N ASN A 170 -3.51 0.21 -22.01
CA ASN A 170 -4.47 -0.36 -22.94
C ASN A 170 -5.31 0.76 -23.57
N SER A 171 -5.10 1.03 -24.86
CA SER A 171 -5.79 2.11 -25.58
C SER A 171 -7.31 1.93 -25.64
N THR A 172 -7.80 0.68 -25.70
CA THR A 172 -9.23 0.38 -25.70
C THR A 172 -9.84 0.79 -24.37
N LEU A 173 -9.23 0.41 -23.26
CA LEU A 173 -9.69 0.79 -21.93
C LEU A 173 -9.53 2.29 -21.65
N ALA A 174 -8.45 2.91 -22.11
CA ALA A 174 -8.26 4.35 -22.00
C ALA A 174 -9.38 5.12 -22.72
N SER A 175 -9.80 4.63 -23.90
CA SER A 175 -10.89 5.23 -24.67
C SER A 175 -12.27 5.03 -24.01
N GLN A 176 -12.53 3.84 -23.47
CA GLN A 176 -13.81 3.51 -22.80
C GLN A 176 -14.02 4.31 -21.52
N ASN A 177 -12.94 4.69 -20.86
CA ASN A 177 -13.01 5.31 -19.57
C ASN A 177 -12.79 6.85 -19.63
N ASN A 178 -12.89 7.51 -20.79
CA ASN A 178 -12.77 8.99 -20.89
C ASN A 178 -11.41 9.57 -20.43
N GLY A 179 -10.33 8.78 -20.49
CA GLY A 179 -9.01 9.27 -20.15
C GLY A 179 -8.00 8.15 -19.97
N LYS A 180 -6.72 8.53 -19.97
CA LYS A 180 -5.61 7.60 -19.79
C LYS A 180 -5.00 7.68 -18.38
N ASN A 181 -5.17 8.83 -17.72
CA ASN A 181 -4.46 9.15 -16.49
C ASN A 181 -5.43 9.46 -15.36
N TRP A 182 -5.11 9.04 -14.16
CA TRP A 182 -5.85 9.39 -12.95
C TRP A 182 -4.94 9.47 -11.72
N ASN A 183 -5.48 10.06 -10.65
CA ASN A 183 -4.77 10.26 -9.39
C ASN A 183 -5.56 9.73 -8.20
N ASN A 184 -4.88 9.01 -7.31
CA ASN A 184 -5.41 8.63 -5.99
C ASN A 184 -4.62 9.34 -4.89
N TYR A 185 -5.30 9.51 -3.76
CA TYR A 185 -4.74 10.16 -2.57
C TYR A 185 -5.01 9.28 -1.36
N GLU A 186 -4.02 9.13 -0.49
CA GLU A 186 -4.14 8.38 0.75
C GLU A 186 -3.44 9.15 1.88
N LEU A 187 -4.10 9.25 3.03
CA LEU A 187 -3.57 9.82 4.25
C LEU A 187 -3.67 8.76 5.34
N ARG A 188 -2.61 8.56 6.11
CA ARG A 188 -2.56 7.57 7.19
C ARG A 188 -1.99 8.18 8.45
N ALA A 189 -2.68 7.99 9.56
CA ALA A 189 -2.16 8.23 10.90
C ALA A 189 -1.90 6.87 11.56
N SER A 190 -0.73 6.68 12.16
CA SER A 190 -0.41 5.48 12.95
C SER A 190 0.05 5.88 14.33
N PHE A 191 -0.48 5.17 15.33
CA PHE A 191 -0.32 5.51 16.73
C PHE A 191 0.80 4.64 17.31
N THR A 192 1.99 5.21 17.40
CA THR A 192 3.26 4.50 17.67
C THR A 192 3.55 4.29 19.15
N SER A 193 2.69 4.78 20.05
CA SER A 193 2.92 4.71 21.51
C SER A 193 2.65 3.36 22.16
N PHE A 194 2.30 2.34 21.38
CA PHE A 194 1.87 1.04 21.88
C PHE A 194 2.96 0.00 21.56
N GLU A 195 3.42 -0.75 22.56
CA GLU A 195 4.56 -1.67 22.41
C GLU A 195 4.22 -2.93 21.60
N ALA A 196 3.02 -3.50 21.78
CA ALA A 196 2.65 -4.79 21.19
C ALA A 196 1.90 -4.70 19.86
N TRP A 197 1.38 -3.52 19.51
CA TRP A 197 0.62 -3.33 18.28
C TRP A 197 0.58 -1.86 17.91
N THR A 198 0.42 -1.53 16.63
CA THR A 198 0.34 -0.16 16.14
C THR A 198 -1.02 0.05 15.47
N PRO A 199 -1.99 0.70 16.16
CA PRO A 199 -3.24 1.10 15.53
C PRO A 199 -2.98 2.08 14.40
N PHE A 200 -3.85 2.07 13.40
CA PHE A 200 -3.85 3.10 12.37
C PHE A 200 -5.24 3.41 11.85
N VAL A 201 -5.36 4.64 11.32
CA VAL A 201 -6.48 5.08 10.51
C VAL A 201 -5.93 5.57 9.19
N GLU A 202 -6.52 5.15 8.10
CA GLU A 202 -6.21 5.60 6.75
C GLU A 202 -7.48 6.11 6.09
N ILE A 203 -7.41 7.27 5.45
CA ILE A 203 -8.46 7.77 4.58
C ILE A 203 -7.90 7.91 3.17
N GLY A 204 -8.70 7.62 2.18
CA GLY A 204 -8.25 7.72 0.81
C GLY A 204 -9.37 8.06 -0.15
N ASN A 205 -8.95 8.50 -1.31
CA ASN A 205 -9.82 8.73 -2.44
C ASN A 205 -9.16 8.10 -3.66
N GLU A 206 -9.72 6.97 -4.08
CA GLU A 206 -9.20 6.11 -5.14
C GLU A 206 -10.12 6.14 -6.34
N GLN A 207 -9.54 6.17 -7.53
CA GLN A 207 -10.25 6.05 -8.78
C GLN A 207 -10.07 4.61 -9.29
N THR A 208 -11.12 3.80 -9.13
CA THR A 208 -11.16 2.38 -9.53
C THR A 208 -11.77 2.26 -10.93
N GLY A 209 -11.01 2.72 -11.93
CA GLY A 209 -11.51 2.94 -13.29
C GLY A 209 -11.99 4.38 -13.49
N LEU A 210 -12.07 4.87 -14.73
CA LEU A 210 -11.96 6.32 -14.91
C LEU A 210 -13.23 7.19 -14.71
N ASN A 211 -14.37 6.65 -14.26
CA ASN A 211 -15.57 7.47 -13.90
C ASN A 211 -16.09 7.29 -12.48
N LYS A 212 -15.45 6.44 -11.65
CA LYS A 212 -15.87 6.22 -10.27
C LYS A 212 -14.74 6.63 -9.32
N ARG A 213 -15.05 7.59 -8.44
CA ARG A 213 -14.20 7.93 -7.29
C ARG A 213 -14.81 7.28 -6.07
N ASP A 214 -14.02 6.44 -5.41
CA ASP A 214 -14.38 5.83 -4.15
C ASP A 214 -13.58 6.53 -3.04
N SER A 215 -14.27 7.24 -2.16
CA SER A 215 -13.68 7.69 -0.91
C SER A 215 -13.80 6.55 0.10
N TYR A 216 -12.78 6.33 0.90
CA TYR A 216 -12.80 5.27 1.91
C TYR A 216 -12.17 5.72 3.22
N ALA A 217 -12.56 5.02 4.27
CA ALA A 217 -11.84 5.00 5.54
C ALA A 217 -11.42 3.57 5.84
N LYS A 218 -10.24 3.39 6.43
CA LYS A 218 -9.70 2.11 6.84
C LYS A 218 -9.18 2.21 8.25
N PHE A 219 -9.52 1.23 9.07
CA PHE A 219 -9.05 1.10 10.43
C PHE A 219 -8.32 -0.22 10.55
N GLY A 220 -7.19 -0.22 11.23
CA GLY A 220 -6.42 -1.44 11.37
C GLY A 220 -5.40 -1.38 12.49
N ALA A 221 -4.72 -2.51 12.65
CA ALA A 221 -3.67 -2.69 13.62
C ALA A 221 -2.59 -3.57 13.04
N VAL A 222 -1.34 -3.28 13.38
CA VAL A 222 -0.21 -4.14 13.06
C VAL A 222 0.40 -4.68 14.35
N PHE A 223 0.56 -5.99 14.44
CA PHE A 223 1.16 -6.72 15.55
C PHE A 223 2.54 -7.21 15.10
N ALA A 224 3.61 -6.56 15.57
CA ALA A 224 4.97 -6.93 15.24
C ALA A 224 5.47 -8.05 16.16
N PHE A 225 6.33 -8.95 15.64
CA PHE A 225 7.02 -9.99 16.41
C PHE A 225 8.36 -10.35 15.77
#